data_AF-A0A8X6VFL0-F1
#
_entry.id   AF-A0A8X6VFL0-F1
#
_cell.length_a   1.000
_cell.length_b   1.000
_cell.length_c   1.000
_cell.angle_alpha   90.00
_cell.angle_beta   90.00
_cell.angle_gamma   90.00
#
_symmetry.space_group_name_H-M   'P 1'
#
loop_
_entity.id
_entity.type
_entity.pdbx_description
1 polymer ?
#
loop_
_entity_poly.entity_id
_entity_poly.type
_entity_poly.pdbx_seq_one_letter_code
_entity_poly.pdbx_strand_id
1 'polypeptide(L)'
;MASKLPFAIEKALVGIGGEPKSVKRLRSDDLLIETLSAVQTKSFLLTKTFLNSPVSISPSKTFNSCHGSEPDLLATPEAEILEGLSDQGVIQFNRITIKKIQLLYRPNT
;
A
#
# COMPACT_ATOMS: atom_id res chain seq x y z
N MET A 1 -0.08 23.09 3.62
CA MET A 1 1.27 23.58 3.26
C MET A 1 1.52 23.26 1.81
N ALA A 2 1.71 24.30 0.99
CA ALA A 2 2.14 24.31 -0.41
C ALA A 2 1.75 23.08 -1.27
N SER A 3 0.81 23.32 -2.18
CA SER A 3 0.83 22.78 -3.54
C SER A 3 2.27 22.75 -4.10
N LYS A 4 3.05 21.73 -3.77
CA LYS A 4 4.39 21.52 -4.32
C LYS A 4 4.19 21.24 -5.80
N LEU A 5 4.60 22.21 -6.61
CA LEU A 5 4.38 22.28 -8.05
C LEU A 5 4.77 20.95 -8.71
N PRO A 6 3.93 20.36 -9.58
CA PRO A 6 4.19 19.05 -10.19
C PRO A 6 5.56 18.99 -10.87
N PHE A 7 5.97 20.08 -11.53
CA PHE A 7 7.27 20.21 -12.17
C PHE A 7 8.46 20.23 -11.19
N ALA A 8 8.28 20.77 -9.99
CA ALA A 8 9.35 20.78 -8.99
C ALA A 8 9.58 19.38 -8.44
N ILE A 9 8.49 18.62 -8.23
CA ILE A 9 8.55 17.21 -7.81
C ILE A 9 9.28 16.39 -8.87
N GLU A 10 8.88 16.51 -10.13
CA GLU A 10 9.50 15.81 -11.25
C GLU A 10 11.02 16.08 -11.34
N LYS A 11 11.42 17.37 -11.31
CA LYS A 11 12.84 17.74 -11.33
C LYS A 11 13.62 17.19 -10.15
N ALA A 12 13.04 17.20 -8.95
CA ALA A 12 13.69 16.65 -7.77
C ALA A 12 13.87 15.13 -7.87
N LEU A 13 12.88 14.42 -8.42
CA LEU A 13 12.97 12.97 -8.65
C LEU A 13 14.07 12.64 -9.66
N VAL A 14 14.12 13.36 -10.78
CA VAL A 14 15.16 13.21 -11.79
C VAL A 14 16.55 13.48 -11.20
N GLY A 15 16.69 14.48 -10.33
CA GLY A 15 17.96 14.80 -9.67
C GLY A 15 18.45 13.74 -8.68
N ILE A 16 17.57 12.88 -8.15
CA ILE A 16 17.94 11.82 -7.21
C ILE A 16 18.37 10.55 -7.93
N GLY A 17 17.56 10.10 -8.88
CA GLY A 17 17.70 8.77 -9.47
C GLY A 17 17.30 8.68 -10.94
N GLY A 18 17.12 9.81 -11.62
CA GLY A 18 16.56 9.86 -12.97
C GLY A 18 15.05 9.71 -13.01
N GLU A 19 14.50 9.52 -14.21
CA GLU A 19 13.06 9.37 -14.42
C GLU A 19 12.57 8.01 -13.85
N PRO A 20 11.64 8.02 -12.89
CA PRO A 20 11.00 6.79 -12.40
C PRO A 20 9.97 6.26 -13.40
N LYS A 21 9.66 4.97 -13.32
CA LYS A 21 8.67 4.32 -14.19
C LYS A 21 7.26 4.87 -13.97
N SER A 22 6.90 5.11 -12.72
CA SER A 22 5.63 5.75 -12.36
C SER A 22 5.74 6.48 -11.03
N VAL A 23 4.95 7.54 -10.88
CA VAL A 23 4.83 8.31 -9.64
C VAL A 23 3.37 8.51 -9.34
N LYS A 24 2.95 8.11 -8.14
CA LYS A 24 1.56 8.24 -7.69
C LYS A 24 1.51 8.90 -6.33
N ARG A 25 0.72 9.97 -6.21
CA ARG A 25 0.41 10.57 -4.91
C ARG A 25 -0.65 9.73 -4.20
N LEU A 26 -0.36 9.34 -2.96
CA LEU A 26 -1.30 8.63 -2.11
C LEU A 26 -2.23 9.61 -1.37
N ARG A 27 -3.33 9.10 -0.82
CA ARG A 27 -4.25 9.91 0.01
C ARG A 27 -3.59 10.40 1.31
N SER A 28 -2.52 9.74 1.75
CA SER A 28 -1.67 10.14 2.87
C SER A 28 -0.72 11.30 2.54
N ASP A 29 -0.76 11.83 1.32
CA ASP A 29 0.20 12.79 0.76
C ASP A 29 1.62 12.27 0.54
N ASP A 30 1.84 10.97 0.73
CA ASP A 30 3.09 10.30 0.35
C ASP A 30 3.19 10.11 -1.17
N LEU A 31 4.42 9.99 -1.67
CA LEU A 31 4.71 9.61 -3.04
C LEU A 31 5.06 8.13 -3.12
N LEU A 32 4.32 7.40 -3.95
CA LEU A 32 4.68 6.05 -4.38
C LEU A 32 5.46 6.17 -5.69
N ILE A 33 6.67 5.61 -5.70
CA ILE A 33 7.60 5.68 -6.84
C ILE A 33 7.90 4.25 -7.29
N GLU A 34 7.60 3.95 -8.54
CA GLU A 34 8.02 2.72 -9.19
C GLU A 34 9.34 2.95 -9.92
N THR A 35 10.35 2.14 -9.61
CA THR A 35 11.71 2.31 -10.14
C THR A 35 12.02 1.28 -11.23
N LEU A 36 12.84 1.67 -12.21
CA LEU A 36 13.27 0.83 -13.33
C LEU A 36 14.38 -0.15 -12.97
N SER A 37 15.18 0.15 -11.94
CA SER A 37 16.32 -0.69 -11.55
C SER A 37 16.61 -0.62 -10.06
N ALA A 38 17.25 -1.66 -9.53
CA ALA A 38 17.70 -1.69 -8.14
C ALA A 38 18.70 -0.58 -7.80
N VAL A 39 19.49 -0.10 -8.78
CA VAL A 39 20.40 1.03 -8.62
C VAL A 39 19.60 2.30 -8.36
N GLN A 40 18.56 2.55 -9.16
CA GLN A 40 17.66 3.68 -8.96
C GLN A 40 16.94 3.60 -7.60
N THR A 41 16.44 2.42 -7.21
CA THR A 41 15.83 2.21 -5.89
C THR A 41 16.78 2.59 -4.76
N LYS A 42 18.05 2.18 -4.85
CA LYS A 42 19.07 2.51 -3.84
C LYS A 42 19.31 4.02 -3.74
N SER A 43 19.37 4.74 -4.87
CA SER A 43 19.53 6.20 -4.87
C SER A 43 18.38 6.90 -4.12
N PHE A 44 17.14 6.45 -4.35
CA PHE A 44 15.99 6.96 -3.60
C PHE A 44 16.08 6.62 -2.11
N LEU A 45 16.39 5.37 -1.74
CA LEU A 45 16.48 4.97 -0.33
C LEU A 45 17.57 5.70 0.47
N LEU A 46 18.65 6.14 -0.19
CA LEU A 46 19.72 6.92 0.45
C LEU A 46 19.36 8.40 0.63
N THR A 47 18.31 8.87 -0.03
CA THR A 47 17.90 10.27 -0.01
C THR A 47 17.27 10.63 1.34
N LYS A 48 17.88 11.60 2.03
CA LYS A 48 17.39 12.11 3.33
C LYS A 48 16.60 13.41 3.21
N THR A 49 16.72 14.10 2.08
CA THR A 49 16.07 15.38 1.83
C THR A 49 15.45 15.42 0.45
N PHE A 50 14.25 15.96 0.36
CA PHE A 50 13.49 16.11 -0.88
C PHE A 50 12.84 17.49 -0.88
N LEU A 51 13.14 18.31 -1.91
CA LEU A 51 12.68 19.70 -1.99
C LEU A 51 12.97 20.49 -0.70
N ASN A 52 14.21 20.38 -0.21
CA ASN A 52 14.71 21.02 1.01
C ASN A 52 13.94 20.62 2.29
N SER A 53 13.13 19.57 2.24
CA SER A 53 12.42 19.01 3.39
C SER A 53 13.05 17.66 3.74
N PRO A 54 13.27 17.34 5.02
CA PRO A 54 13.66 15.99 5.40
C PRO A 54 12.54 15.01 5.05
N VAL A 55 12.91 13.85 4.51
CA VAL A 55 11.97 12.79 4.14
C VAL A 55 12.45 11.43 4.65
N SER A 56 11.49 10.52 4.86
CA SER A 56 11.76 9.11 5.08
C SER A 56 11.30 8.33 3.86
N ILE A 57 12.14 7.43 3.37
CA ILE A 57 11.85 6.60 2.20
C ILE A 57 12.02 5.15 2.64
N SER A 58 10.97 4.35 2.43
CA SER A 58 10.95 2.94 2.77
C SER A 58 10.45 2.12 1.58
N PRO A 59 10.97 0.90 1.36
CA PRO A 59 10.40 -0.01 0.38
C PRO A 59 8.93 -0.32 0.72
N SER A 60 8.07 -0.35 -0.29
CA SER A 60 6.68 -0.78 -0.08
C SER A 60 6.62 -2.26 0.27
N LYS A 61 5.83 -2.60 1.29
CA LYS A 61 5.60 -3.98 1.74
C LYS A 61 4.35 -4.63 1.12
N THR A 62 3.43 -3.84 0.58
CA THR A 62 2.05 -4.28 0.33
C THR A 62 1.61 -4.17 -1.13
N PHE A 63 2.43 -3.62 -2.03
CA PHE A 63 1.99 -3.35 -3.41
C PHE A 63 2.05 -4.57 -4.36
N ASN A 64 2.47 -5.75 -3.88
CA ASN A 64 2.45 -6.99 -4.66
C ASN A 64 1.35 -7.97 -4.22
N SER A 65 0.47 -7.58 -3.29
CA SER A 65 -0.64 -8.42 -2.87
C SER A 65 -1.94 -7.62 -2.79
N CYS A 66 -3.04 -8.23 -3.21
CA CYS A 66 -4.38 -7.74 -3.01
C CYS A 66 -5.05 -8.56 -1.89
N HIS A 67 -6.03 -7.95 -1.21
CA HIS A 67 -6.85 -8.64 -0.21
C HIS A 67 -8.32 -8.55 -0.65
N GLY A 68 -9.03 -9.67 -0.57
CA GLY A 68 -10.46 -9.78 -0.85
C GLY A 68 -11.19 -10.47 0.29
N SER A 69 -12.51 -10.30 0.36
CA SER A 69 -13.37 -10.96 1.34
C SER A 69 -14.41 -11.80 0.63
N GLU A 70 -14.53 -13.08 1.01
CA GLU A 70 -15.49 -14.02 0.42
C GLU A 70 -16.43 -14.56 1.53
N PRO A 71 -17.75 -14.29 1.46
CA PRO A 71 -18.69 -14.68 2.51
C PRO A 71 -19.09 -16.16 2.49
N ASP A 72 -18.99 -16.84 1.35
CA ASP A 72 -19.61 -18.16 1.15
C ASP A 72 -18.70 -19.35 1.53
N LEU A 73 -17.48 -19.10 1.99
CA LEU A 73 -16.49 -20.14 2.33
C LEU A 73 -16.52 -20.54 3.81
N LEU A 74 -17.64 -20.32 4.51
CA LEU A 74 -17.75 -20.58 5.95
C LEU A 74 -17.65 -22.06 6.32
N ALA A 75 -18.08 -22.98 5.46
CA ALA A 75 -18.01 -24.42 5.75
C ALA A 75 -16.67 -25.06 5.35
N THR A 76 -15.88 -24.39 4.52
CA THR A 76 -14.67 -24.95 3.92
C THR A 76 -13.45 -24.78 4.83
N PRO A 77 -12.64 -25.83 5.06
CA PRO A 77 -11.39 -25.72 5.82
C PRO A 77 -10.36 -24.85 5.08
N GLU A 78 -9.52 -24.13 5.84
CA GLU A 78 -8.57 -23.15 5.26
C GLU A 78 -7.57 -23.80 4.30
N ALA A 79 -7.15 -25.03 4.56
CA ALA A 79 -6.22 -25.77 3.69
C ALA A 79 -6.82 -26.04 2.30
N GLU A 80 -8.10 -26.44 2.24
CA GLU A 80 -8.81 -26.68 0.98
C GLU A 80 -9.03 -25.39 0.20
N ILE A 81 -9.29 -24.27 0.89
CA ILE A 81 -9.41 -22.95 0.26
C ILE A 81 -8.08 -22.52 -0.35
N LEU A 82 -6.98 -22.66 0.39
CA LEU A 82 -5.65 -22.29 -0.11
C LEU A 82 -5.23 -23.16 -1.30
N GLU A 83 -5.49 -24.46 -1.25
CA GLU A 83 -5.22 -25.36 -2.37
C GLU A 83 -6.07 -25.00 -3.60
N GLY A 84 -7.39 -24.85 -3.42
CA GLY A 84 -8.32 -24.55 -4.52
C GLY A 84 -8.16 -23.16 -5.15
N LEU A 85 -7.59 -22.20 -4.41
CA LEU A 85 -7.32 -20.84 -4.91
C LEU A 85 -5.83 -20.60 -5.24
N SER A 86 -4.99 -21.63 -5.15
CA SER A 86 -3.56 -21.51 -5.43
C SER A 86 -3.28 -21.04 -6.86
N ASP A 87 -4.06 -21.52 -7.83
CA ASP A 87 -4.00 -21.10 -9.25
C ASP A 87 -4.33 -19.61 -9.45
N GLN A 88 -5.07 -19.00 -8.53
CA GLN A 88 -5.38 -17.56 -8.52
C GLN A 88 -4.32 -16.73 -7.79
N GLY A 89 -3.25 -17.35 -7.31
CA GLY A 89 -2.16 -16.68 -6.59
C GLY A 89 -2.51 -16.30 -5.15
N VAL A 90 -3.49 -16.95 -4.53
CA VAL A 90 -3.82 -16.72 -3.12
C VAL A 90 -2.71 -17.32 -2.25
N ILE A 91 -2.00 -16.45 -1.55
CA ILE A 91 -0.87 -16.82 -0.68
C ILE A 91 -1.25 -16.94 0.80
N GLN A 92 -2.39 -16.39 1.20
CA GLN A 92 -2.84 -16.38 2.59
C GLN A 92 -4.36 -16.28 2.67
N PHE A 93 -4.95 -17.01 3.62
CA PHE A 93 -6.37 -16.94 3.96
C PHE A 93 -6.52 -16.71 5.47
N ASN A 94 -7.40 -15.80 5.87
CA ASN A 94 -7.70 -15.53 7.28
C ASN A 94 -9.21 -15.50 7.47
N ARG A 95 -9.73 -16.30 8.40
CA ARG A 95 -11.16 -16.28 8.75
C ARG A 95 -11.51 -15.13 9.70
N ILE A 96 -12.40 -14.24 9.30
CA ILE A 96 -12.83 -13.08 10.09
C ILE A 96 -14.26 -13.31 10.60
N THR A 97 -14.46 -13.22 11.92
CA THR A 97 -15.81 -13.31 12.54
C THR A 97 -16.26 -11.92 13.01
N ILE A 98 -17.32 -11.38 12.43
CA ILE A 98 -17.89 -10.08 12.83
C ILE A 98 -18.94 -10.33 13.92
N LYS A 99 -18.68 -9.84 15.15
CA LYS A 99 -19.67 -9.82 16.21
C LYS A 99 -20.53 -8.56 16.10
N LYS A 100 -21.84 -8.71 15.89
CA LYS A 100 -22.78 -7.59 15.91
C LYS A 100 -22.95 -7.12 17.36
N ILE A 101 -22.35 -5.98 17.71
CA ILE A 101 -22.56 -5.34 19.01
C ILE A 101 -23.95 -4.69 18.96
N GLN A 102 -24.91 -5.28 19.67
CA GLN A 102 -26.24 -4.70 19.87
C GLN A 102 -26.09 -3.56 20.89
N LEU A 103 -26.00 -2.32 20.43
CA LEU A 103 -26.20 -1.18 21.33
C LEU A 103 -27.68 -1.21 21.76
N LEU A 104 -27.93 -1.68 22.99
CA LEU A 104 -29.24 -1.58 23.62
C LEU A 104 -29.55 -0.10 23.80
N TYR A 105 -30.35 0.46 22.89
CA TYR A 105 -31.02 1.74 23.13
C TYR A 105 -31.95 1.54 24.32
N ARG A 106 -31.57 2.09 25.48
CA ARG A 106 -32.45 2.25 26.64
C ARG A 106 -33.10 3.63 26.54
N PRO A 107 -34.37 3.74 26.12
CA PRO A 107 -35.09 4.99 26.28
C PRO A 107 -35.25 5.28 27.77
N ASN A 108 -34.85 6.49 28.19
CA ASN A 108 -35.14 6.98 29.53
C ASN A 108 -36.66 7.08 29.68
N THR A 109 -37.20 6.38 30.68
CA THR A 109 -38.54 6.61 31.23
C THR A 109 -38.37 7.32 32.56
#